data_AF-X1P441-F1
#
_entry.id   AF-X1P441-F1
#
_cell.length_a   1.000
_cell.length_b   1.000
_cell.length_c   1.000
_cell.angle_alpha   90.00
_cell.angle_beta   90.00
_cell.angle_gamma   90.00
#
_symmetry.space_group_name_H-M   'P 1'
#
loop_
_entity.id
_entity.type
_entity.pdbx_description
1 polymer ?
#
loop_
_entity_poly.entity_id
_entity_poly.type
_entity_poly.pdbx_seq_one_letter_code
_entity_poly.pdbx_strand_id
1 'polypeptide(L)'
;DTSKVWNLSVQWMPSDYTSPTNATISWDTAEIDDSEYNSVVLYDGLTSSVVADMLVDTDYTFAVDATVPKAFQIICSIINETPGFSDENPSDRSVDVPITTSQLTVTIRDTEGDIFNWSIKTIPDIGSSSGIGESNGTKICPVGGLSC
;
A
#
# COMPACT_ATOMS: atom_id res chain seq x y z
N ASP A 1 -0.42 17.73 -1.83
CA ASP A 1 0.99 17.59 -1.34
C ASP A 1 1.25 16.09 -1.27
N THR A 2 2.42 15.57 -1.63
CA THR A 2 2.62 14.10 -1.63
C THR A 2 2.81 13.54 -0.22
N SER A 3 3.15 14.39 0.75
CA SER A 3 3.27 13.99 2.15
C SER A 3 3.16 15.17 3.10
N LYS A 4 2.60 14.96 4.29
CA LYS A 4 2.61 15.92 5.39
C LYS A 4 2.98 15.25 6.71
N VAL A 5 3.68 16.00 7.55
CA VAL A 5 4.07 15.54 8.90
C VAL A 5 3.68 16.60 9.91
N TRP A 6 2.91 16.21 10.93
CA TRP A 6 2.60 17.04 12.09
C TRP A 6 3.23 16.46 13.33
N ASN A 7 3.89 17.30 14.11
CA ASN A 7 4.41 16.91 15.42
C ASN A 7 3.31 17.09 16.48
N LEU A 8 3.03 16.03 17.23
CA LEU A 8 2.07 16.00 18.33
C LEU A 8 2.83 15.75 19.64
N SER A 9 2.45 16.42 20.72
CA SER A 9 3.01 16.16 22.05
C SER A 9 1.88 16.07 23.07
N VAL A 10 1.89 15.00 23.84
CA VAL A 10 0.90 14.74 24.91
C VAL A 10 1.63 14.70 26.24
N GLN A 11 1.14 15.44 27.22
CA GLN A 11 1.71 15.44 28.58
C GLN A 11 0.59 15.28 29.60
N TRP A 12 0.77 14.33 30.51
CA TRP A 12 -0.09 14.17 31.67
C TRP A 12 0.46 14.98 32.85
N MET A 13 -0.40 15.76 33.50
CA MET A 13 -0.06 16.56 34.68
C MET A 13 -1.04 16.24 35.82
N PRO A 14 -0.74 15.21 36.64
CA PRO A 14 -1.55 14.89 37.80
C PRO A 14 -1.34 15.94 38.90
N SER A 15 -2.28 16.05 39.85
CA SER A 15 -2.19 16.98 40.99
C SER A 15 -1.03 16.69 41.93
N ASP A 16 -0.55 15.43 41.96
CA ASP A 16 0.60 15.00 42.75
C ASP A 16 1.93 15.06 41.97
N TYR A 17 1.89 15.49 40.71
CA TYR A 17 3.02 15.57 39.78
C TYR A 17 3.82 14.27 39.59
N THR A 18 3.31 13.13 40.05
CA THR A 18 4.08 11.88 40.12
C THR A 18 3.29 10.64 39.68
N SER A 19 1.96 10.64 39.78
CA SER A 19 1.16 9.47 39.40
C SER A 19 1.06 9.30 37.87
N PRO A 20 1.56 8.18 37.30
CA PRO A 20 1.37 7.88 35.89
C PRO A 20 -0.09 7.51 35.60
N THR A 21 -0.46 7.55 34.32
CA THR A 21 -1.78 7.11 33.86
C THR A 21 -1.69 6.50 32.46
N ASN A 22 -2.80 6.02 31.93
CA ASN A 22 -2.96 5.76 30.50
C ASN A 22 -3.65 6.96 29.84
N ALA A 23 -3.15 7.37 28.68
CA ALA A 23 -3.78 8.35 27.82
C ALA A 23 -4.24 7.67 26.53
N THR A 24 -5.38 8.13 26.00
CA THR A 24 -5.94 7.66 24.74
C THR A 24 -6.06 8.85 23.80
N ILE A 25 -5.46 8.72 22.61
CA ILE A 25 -5.72 9.62 21.49
C ILE A 25 -6.76 8.93 20.61
N SER A 26 -7.86 9.61 20.30
CA SER A 26 -8.92 9.10 19.44
C SER A 26 -9.16 10.05 18.27
N TRP A 27 -9.60 9.50 17.14
CA TRP A 27 -9.95 10.24 15.93
C TRP A 27 -11.15 9.61 15.22
N ASP A 28 -11.70 10.32 14.25
CA ASP A 28 -12.77 9.84 13.39
C ASP A 28 -12.17 9.42 12.05
N THR A 29 -12.24 8.13 11.72
CA THR A 29 -11.67 7.60 10.47
C THR A 29 -12.40 8.15 9.25
N ALA A 30 -13.69 8.47 9.34
CA ALA A 30 -14.45 8.98 8.20
C ALA A 30 -13.96 10.38 7.77
N GLU A 31 -13.58 11.22 8.73
CA GLU A 31 -13.03 12.56 8.46
C GLU A 31 -11.61 12.50 7.90
N ILE A 32 -10.85 11.44 8.21
CA ILE A 32 -9.48 11.25 7.71
C ILE A 32 -9.50 10.59 6.31
N ASP A 33 -10.41 9.66 6.08
CA ASP A 33 -10.58 8.94 4.79
C ASP A 33 -11.06 9.89 3.67
N ASP A 34 -11.75 10.99 4.00
CA ASP A 34 -12.12 12.06 3.08
C ASP A 34 -10.91 12.91 2.61
N SER A 35 -9.69 12.64 3.10
CA SER A 35 -8.48 13.38 2.72
C SER A 35 -7.85 12.92 1.39
N GLU A 36 -6.83 13.66 0.91
CA GLU A 36 -6.08 13.28 -0.30
C GLU A 36 -5.05 12.15 -0.08
N TYR A 37 -4.91 11.64 1.14
CA TYR A 37 -3.86 10.68 1.52
C TYR A 37 -4.43 9.27 1.65
N ASN A 38 -3.79 8.29 1.00
CA ASN A 38 -4.11 6.86 1.12
C ASN A 38 -3.29 6.15 2.22
N SER A 39 -2.49 6.89 2.98
CA SER A 39 -1.78 6.42 4.17
C SER A 39 -1.73 7.53 5.22
N VAL A 40 -2.31 7.29 6.40
CA VAL A 40 -2.25 8.19 7.55
C VAL A 40 -1.89 7.40 8.81
N VAL A 41 -0.73 7.66 9.39
CA VAL A 41 -0.23 6.87 10.53
C VAL A 41 0.12 7.73 11.72
N LEU A 42 -0.12 7.19 12.91
CA LEU A 42 0.42 7.71 14.17
C LEU A 42 1.78 7.02 14.42
N TYR A 43 2.82 7.82 14.52
CA TYR A 43 4.21 7.35 14.66
C TYR A 43 4.78 7.78 16.01
N ASP A 44 5.34 6.83 16.76
CA ASP A 44 6.07 7.11 18.00
C ASP A 44 7.55 7.29 17.67
N GLY A 45 8.02 8.53 17.80
CA GLY A 45 9.41 8.90 17.50
C GLY A 45 10.43 8.32 18.48
N LEU A 46 10.01 7.92 19.69
CA LEU A 46 10.92 7.33 20.68
C LEU A 46 11.19 5.86 20.36
N THR A 47 10.15 5.11 19.99
CA THR A 47 10.28 3.70 19.60
C THR A 47 10.54 3.51 18.11
N SER A 48 10.55 4.59 17.34
CA SER A 48 10.71 4.59 15.88
C SER A 48 9.77 3.61 15.18
N SER A 49 8.49 3.62 15.58
CA SER A 49 7.49 2.65 15.12
C SER A 49 6.16 3.32 14.83
N VAL A 50 5.45 2.83 13.82
CA VAL A 50 4.02 3.12 13.63
C VAL A 50 3.25 2.43 14.76
N VAL A 51 2.42 3.19 15.46
CA VAL A 51 1.64 2.71 16.61
C VAL A 51 0.15 2.56 16.32
N ALA A 52 -0.35 3.21 15.28
CA ALA A 52 -1.72 3.03 14.79
C ALA A 52 -1.81 3.43 13.31
N ASP A 53 -2.68 2.73 12.57
CA ASP A 53 -3.14 3.15 11.24
C ASP A 53 -4.40 4.00 11.43
N MET A 54 -4.32 5.29 11.15
CA MET A 54 -5.41 6.22 11.44
C MET A 54 -6.55 6.17 10.41
N LEU A 55 -6.40 5.38 9.33
CA LEU A 55 -7.50 5.08 8.40
C LEU A 55 -8.32 3.86 8.83
N VAL A 56 -7.77 3.03 9.74
CA VAL A 56 -8.38 1.75 10.14
C VAL A 56 -8.72 1.72 11.63
N ASP A 57 -7.78 2.12 12.48
CA ASP A 57 -7.97 2.22 13.93
C ASP A 57 -8.71 3.52 14.26
N THR A 58 -9.41 3.55 15.40
CA THR A 58 -10.13 4.75 15.89
C THR A 58 -9.42 5.46 17.03
N ASP A 59 -8.48 4.77 17.67
CA ASP A 59 -7.76 5.28 18.83
C ASP A 59 -6.46 4.52 19.09
N TYR A 60 -5.61 5.13 19.91
CA TYR A 60 -4.40 4.53 20.44
C TYR A 60 -4.24 4.88 21.91
N THR A 61 -4.10 3.84 22.75
CA THR A 61 -3.90 3.99 24.19
C THR A 61 -2.46 3.64 24.59
N PHE A 62 -1.85 4.49 25.39
CA PHE A 62 -0.47 4.32 25.86
C PHE A 62 -0.29 4.78 27.31
N ALA A 63 0.71 4.21 27.98
CA ALA A 63 1.15 4.66 29.30
C ALA A 63 1.90 5.99 29.18
N VAL A 64 1.59 6.93 30.07
CA VAL A 64 2.23 8.25 30.15
C VAL A 64 2.68 8.53 31.58
N ASP A 65 3.97 8.84 31.73
CA ASP A 65 4.55 9.25 33.00
C ASP A 65 4.13 10.68 33.35
N ALA A 66 3.98 10.95 34.65
CA ALA A 66 3.65 12.27 35.14
C ALA A 66 4.70 13.30 34.73
N THR A 67 4.27 14.44 34.19
CA THR A 67 5.11 15.58 33.79
C THR A 67 6.12 15.30 32.67
N VAL A 68 6.11 14.12 32.04
CA VAL A 68 6.97 13.80 30.89
C VAL A 68 6.16 13.88 29.60
N PRO A 69 6.48 14.81 28.67
CA PRO A 69 5.82 14.84 27.37
C PRO A 69 6.19 13.61 26.55
N LYS A 70 5.19 12.98 25.95
CA LYS A 70 5.37 11.96 24.92
C LYS A 70 5.12 12.57 23.55
N ALA A 71 6.11 12.44 22.66
CA ALA A 71 6.06 12.99 21.31
C ALA A 71 5.63 11.93 20.30
N PHE A 72 4.72 12.32 19.41
CA PHE A 72 4.26 11.54 18.28
C PHE A 72 4.36 12.37 17.01
N GLN A 73 4.25 11.71 15.87
CA GLN A 73 4.07 12.36 14.59
C GLN A 73 2.83 11.77 13.92
N ILE A 74 2.02 12.62 13.29
CA ILE A 74 1.01 12.20 12.34
C ILE A 74 1.66 12.33 10.97
N ILE A 75 1.80 11.22 10.26
CA ILE A 75 2.43 11.17 8.95
C ILE A 75 1.37 10.80 7.93
N CYS A 76 1.08 11.73 7.04
CA CYS A 76 0.23 11.54 5.88
C CYS A 76 1.10 11.40 4.64
N SER A 77 0.82 10.40 3.81
CA SER A 77 1.52 10.17 2.54
C SER A 77 0.56 9.66 1.48
N ILE A 78 0.87 9.98 0.23
CA ILE A 78 0.35 9.22 -0.91
C ILE A 78 1.38 8.13 -1.19
N ILE A 79 1.06 6.88 -0.84
CA ILE A 79 1.83 5.70 -1.23
C ILE A 79 1.42 5.32 -2.66
N ASN A 80 2.41 4.91 -3.45
CA ASN A 80 2.22 4.37 -4.79
C ASN A 80 2.96 3.04 -4.82
N GLU A 81 2.20 1.96 -4.97
CA GLU A 81 2.74 0.61 -5.07
C GLU A 81 2.92 0.22 -6.54
N THR A 82 3.92 -0.61 -6.81
CA THR A 82 4.10 -1.10 -8.18
C THR A 82 2.94 -2.01 -8.57
N PRO A 83 2.46 -1.97 -9.82
CA PRO A 83 1.45 -2.91 -10.29
C PRO A 83 1.87 -4.36 -10.07
N GLY A 84 1.00 -5.15 -9.44
CA GLY A 84 1.17 -6.57 -9.20
C GLY A 84 0.69 -7.42 -10.38
N PHE A 85 1.33 -8.58 -10.57
CA PHE A 85 0.97 -9.60 -11.56
C PHE A 85 0.31 -10.81 -10.90
N SER A 86 -0.63 -11.43 -11.58
CA SER A 86 -1.34 -12.64 -11.13
C SER A 86 -2.01 -13.35 -12.31
N ASP A 87 -2.52 -14.56 -12.06
CA ASP A 87 -3.30 -15.35 -13.02
C ASP A 87 -2.62 -15.54 -14.38
N GLU A 88 -1.30 -15.75 -14.38
CA GLU A 88 -0.55 -16.08 -15.59
C GLU A 88 -1.06 -17.39 -16.18
N ASN A 89 -1.44 -17.34 -17.46
CA ASN A 89 -1.86 -18.51 -18.20
C ASN A 89 -1.20 -18.55 -19.59
N PRO A 90 -0.38 -19.58 -19.87
CA PRO A 90 0.13 -20.58 -18.92
C PRO A 90 0.95 -19.94 -17.78
N SER A 91 1.01 -20.59 -16.63
CA SER A 91 1.80 -20.10 -15.49
C SER A 91 3.30 -20.19 -15.78
N ASP A 92 4.11 -19.40 -15.07
CA ASP A 92 5.57 -19.44 -15.24
C ASP A 92 6.10 -20.89 -15.07
N ARG A 93 7.06 -21.26 -15.93
CA ARG A 93 7.67 -22.60 -16.00
C ARG A 93 6.70 -23.75 -16.32
N SER A 94 5.54 -23.47 -16.88
CA SER A 94 4.67 -24.53 -17.42
C SER A 94 5.42 -25.35 -18.47
N VAL A 95 5.36 -26.67 -18.35
CA VAL A 95 5.83 -27.64 -19.35
C VAL A 95 4.64 -28.21 -20.10
N ASP A 96 4.90 -28.84 -21.26
CA ASP A 96 3.88 -29.50 -22.08
C ASP A 96 2.68 -28.60 -22.46
N VAL A 97 2.94 -27.30 -22.61
CA VAL A 97 1.94 -26.33 -23.10
C VAL A 97 1.55 -26.71 -24.54
N PRO A 98 0.26 -26.91 -24.84
CA PRO A 98 -0.17 -27.33 -26.17
C PRO A 98 0.29 -26.36 -27.26
N ILE A 99 0.77 -26.89 -28.39
CA ILE A 99 1.12 -26.08 -29.58
C ILE A 99 -0.09 -25.34 -30.17
N THR A 100 -1.31 -25.72 -29.77
CA THR A 100 -2.55 -25.03 -30.11
C THR A 100 -2.79 -23.76 -29.27
N THR A 101 -1.89 -23.43 -28.34
CA THR A 101 -1.98 -22.22 -27.52
C THR A 101 -1.84 -20.99 -28.41
N SER A 102 -2.89 -20.18 -28.44
CA SER A 102 -2.98 -19.00 -29.31
C SER A 102 -2.79 -17.68 -28.55
N GLN A 103 -2.74 -17.72 -27.22
CA GLN A 103 -2.59 -16.53 -26.38
C GLN A 103 -1.92 -16.85 -25.05
N LEU A 104 -1.18 -15.86 -24.53
CA LEU A 104 -0.75 -15.75 -23.15
C LEU A 104 -1.60 -14.68 -22.47
N THR A 105 -1.97 -14.90 -21.21
CA THR A 105 -2.71 -13.92 -20.42
C THR A 105 -2.06 -13.71 -19.07
N VAL A 106 -2.10 -12.47 -18.57
CA VAL A 106 -1.70 -12.11 -17.20
C VAL A 106 -2.63 -11.02 -16.69
N THR A 107 -3.03 -11.11 -15.44
CA THR A 107 -3.78 -10.05 -14.75
C THR A 107 -2.79 -9.07 -14.12
N ILE A 108 -2.90 -7.78 -14.49
CA ILE A 108 -2.14 -6.70 -13.88
C ILE A 108 -3.10 -5.87 -13.01
N ARG A 109 -2.72 -5.62 -11.76
CA ARG A 109 -3.48 -4.79 -10.81
C ARG A 109 -2.57 -3.82 -10.08
N ASP A 110 -2.96 -2.56 -10.14
CA ASP A 110 -2.49 -1.47 -9.32
C ASP A 110 -3.53 -1.21 -8.21
N THR A 111 -3.10 -1.24 -6.95
CA THR A 111 -3.98 -1.13 -5.78
C THR A 111 -4.53 0.28 -5.60
N GLU A 112 -3.79 1.29 -6.06
CA GLU A 112 -4.19 2.69 -6.01
C GLU A 112 -5.07 3.08 -7.20
N GLY A 113 -5.11 2.23 -8.25
CA GLY A 113 -5.90 2.44 -9.45
C GLY A 113 -5.23 3.37 -10.45
N ASP A 114 -3.91 3.55 -10.34
CA ASP A 114 -3.11 4.33 -11.28
C ASP A 114 -3.19 3.72 -12.69
N ILE A 115 -3.09 4.58 -13.70
CA ILE A 115 -2.93 4.13 -15.09
C ILE A 115 -1.47 3.77 -15.35
N PHE A 116 -1.24 2.68 -16.08
CA PHE A 116 0.11 2.19 -16.34
C PHE A 116 0.32 1.78 -17.80
N ASN A 117 1.59 1.72 -18.19
CA ASN A 117 2.01 1.14 -19.45
C ASN A 117 2.45 -0.30 -19.21
N TRP A 118 2.16 -1.20 -20.14
CA TRP A 118 2.55 -2.61 -20.00
C TRP A 118 3.06 -3.17 -21.32
N SER A 119 3.91 -4.20 -21.24
CA SER A 119 4.34 -4.96 -22.41
C SER A 119 4.58 -6.43 -22.06
N ILE A 120 4.10 -7.34 -22.91
CA ILE A 120 4.41 -8.77 -22.90
C ILE A 120 5.35 -9.03 -24.08
N LYS A 121 6.48 -9.69 -23.81
CA LYS A 121 7.47 -10.11 -24.81
C LYS A 121 7.83 -11.56 -24.56
N THR A 122 8.06 -12.31 -25.63
CA THR A 122 8.39 -13.73 -25.56
C THR A 122 9.80 -14.00 -26.09
N ILE A 123 10.47 -15.02 -25.55
CA ILE A 123 11.77 -15.51 -26.02
C ILE A 123 11.71 -17.05 -26.01
N PRO A 124 11.80 -17.74 -27.17
CA PRO A 124 11.86 -17.20 -28.53
C PRO A 124 10.65 -16.31 -28.86
N ASP A 125 10.79 -15.43 -29.85
CA ASP A 125 9.71 -14.53 -30.25
C ASP A 125 8.59 -15.33 -30.93
N ILE A 126 7.55 -15.61 -30.14
CA ILE A 126 6.30 -16.26 -30.56
C ILE A 126 5.13 -15.28 -30.47
N GLY A 127 5.39 -13.99 -30.18
CA GLY A 127 4.38 -12.97 -29.97
C GLY A 127 4.80 -11.88 -28.98
N SER A 128 4.22 -10.70 -29.16
CA SER A 128 4.33 -9.58 -28.23
C SER A 128 3.05 -8.74 -28.22
N SER A 129 2.82 -8.02 -27.12
CA SER A 129 1.65 -7.16 -26.95
C SER A 129 1.99 -6.04 -25.96
N SER A 130 1.32 -4.89 -26.06
CA SER A 130 1.56 -3.74 -25.18
C SER A 130 0.37 -2.80 -25.12
N GLY A 131 0.29 -2.00 -24.06
CA GLY A 131 -0.67 -0.92 -23.92
C GLY A 131 -0.08 0.30 -23.20
N ILE A 132 -0.66 1.47 -23.45
CA ILE A 132 -0.23 2.76 -22.90
C ILE A 132 -1.40 3.39 -22.17
N GLY A 133 -1.21 3.84 -20.93
CA GLY A 133 -2.25 4.50 -20.14
C GLY A 133 -3.46 3.62 -19.86
N GLU A 134 -3.22 2.32 -19.66
CA GLU A 134 -4.26 1.32 -19.41
C GLU A 134 -4.48 1.16 -17.91
N SER A 135 -5.71 0.80 -17.52
CA SER A 135 -6.06 0.48 -16.13
C SER A 135 -5.90 -1.01 -15.82
N ASN A 136 -6.24 -1.40 -14.59
CA ASN A 136 -6.28 -2.79 -14.12
C ASN A 136 -7.00 -3.73 -15.08
N GLY A 137 -6.53 -4.98 -15.18
CA GLY A 137 -7.24 -6.05 -15.89
C GLY A 137 -6.34 -7.11 -16.50
N THR A 138 -6.97 -8.09 -17.16
CA THR A 138 -6.28 -9.17 -17.87
C THR A 138 -5.72 -8.66 -19.21
N LYS A 139 -4.40 -8.73 -19.35
CA LYS A 139 -3.68 -8.36 -20.57
C LYS A 139 -3.41 -9.61 -21.38
N ILE A 140 -3.66 -9.52 -22.68
CA ILE A 140 -3.62 -10.65 -23.62
C ILE A 140 -2.48 -10.41 -24.62
N CYS A 141 -1.65 -11.43 -24.80
CA CYS A 141 -0.65 -11.50 -25.85
C CYS A 141 -0.99 -12.66 -26.78
N PRO A 142 -1.48 -12.41 -28.00
CA PRO A 142 -1.59 -13.45 -29.02
C PRO A 142 -0.22 -14.07 -29.27
N VAL A 143 -0.17 -15.40 -29.37
CA VAL A 143 1.04 -16.14 -29.71
C VAL A 143 0.81 -17.10 -30.87
N GLY A 144 1.88 -17.41 -31.58
CA GLY A 144 1.85 -18.30 -32.74
C GLY A 144 3.24 -18.81 -33.10
N GLY A 145 3.34 -19.51 -34.23
CA GLY A 145 4.62 -20.10 -34.67
C GLY A 145 5.12 -21.23 -33.77
N LEU A 146 4.24 -21.82 -32.96
CA LEU A 146 4.56 -22.96 -32.10
C LEU A 146 4.72 -24.22 -32.97
N SER A 147 5.91 -24.80 -32.95
CA SER A 147 6.24 -26.05 -33.62
C SER A 147 6.88 -27.03 -32.65
N CYS A 148 6.61 -28.32 -32.85
CA CYS A 148 7.24 -29.43 -32.14
C CYS A 148 8.70 -29.65 -32.56
#